data_AF-A0A3D2FRW4-F1
#
_entry.id   AF-A0A3D2FRW4-F1
#
_cell.length_a   1.000
_cell.length_b   1.000
_cell.length_c   1.000
_cell.angle_alpha   90.00
_cell.angle_beta   90.00
_cell.angle_gamma   90.00
#
_symmetry.space_group_name_H-M   'P 1'
#
loop_
_entity.id
_entity.type
_entity.pdbx_description
1 polymer ?
#
loop_
_entity_poly.entity_id
_entity_poly.type
_entity_poly.pdbx_seq_one_letter_code
_entity_poly.pdbx_strand_id
1 'polypeptide(L)' 'MKIGLITIGAELLNGARTDTNASWIGQNVIASGGSVEWHMTVNDDKKSIVNALDSVPISIDAVLCTGGLGPTHDDIT' A
#
# COMPACT_ATOMS: atom_id res chain seq x y z
N MET A 1 8.54 14.46 5.13
CA MET A 1 7.12 14.12 4.86
C MET A 1 6.89 12.70 5.33
N LYS A 2 5.81 12.47 6.08
CA LYS A 2 5.40 11.15 6.59
C LYS A 2 4.45 10.50 5.59
N ILE A 3 4.85 9.36 5.07
CA ILE A 3 4.15 8.62 4.02
C ILE A 3 3.49 7.38 4.63
N GLY A 4 2.22 7.18 4.27
CA GLY A 4 1.53 5.90 4.44
C GLY A 4 1.67 5.07 3.17
N LEU A 5 1.81 3.76 3.31
CA LEU A 5 1.83 2.83 2.19
C LEU A 5 0.67 1.83 2.32
N ILE A 6 -0.09 1.64 1.24
CA ILE A 6 -1.09 0.57 1.14
C ILE A 6 -0.68 -0.34 -0.02
N THR A 7 -0.48 -1.62 0.26
CA THR A 7 -0.23 -2.65 -0.77
C THR A 7 -1.45 -3.56 -0.91
N ILE A 8 -1.95 -3.71 -2.13
CA ILE A 8 -3.21 -4.40 -2.46
C ILE A 8 -2.88 -5.66 -3.26
N GLY A 9 -3.24 -6.82 -2.72
CA GLY A 9 -3.03 -8.11 -3.38
C GLY A 9 -3.13 -9.30 -2.43
N ALA A 10 -4.04 -10.23 -2.74
CA ALA A 10 -4.25 -11.44 -1.95
C ALA A 10 -2.99 -12.32 -1.84
N GLU A 11 -2.15 -12.31 -2.88
CA GLU A 11 -0.89 -13.06 -2.95
C GLU A 11 0.17 -12.56 -1.97
N LEU A 12 0.07 -11.30 -1.54
CA LEU A 12 0.93 -10.73 -0.50
C LEU A 12 0.49 -11.22 0.88
N LEU A 13 -0.83 -11.26 1.13
CA LEU A 13 -1.40 -11.71 2.40
C LEU A 13 -1.19 -13.20 2.64
N ASN A 14 -1.34 -14.03 1.62
CA ASN A 14 -1.15 -15.48 1.72
C ASN A 14 0.33 -15.90 1.62
N GLY A 15 1.24 -14.94 1.40
CA GLY A 15 2.68 -15.18 1.32
C GLY A 15 3.15 -15.86 0.03
N ALA A 16 2.31 -16.00 -0.99
CA ALA A 16 2.71 -16.53 -2.29
C ALA A 16 3.70 -15.61 -3.01
N ARG A 17 3.70 -14.31 -2.67
CA ARG A 17 4.67 -13.33 -3.19
C ARG A 17 5.17 -12.42 -2.07
N THR A 18 6.48 -12.18 -2.07
CA THR A 18 7.11 -11.15 -1.23
C THR A 18 6.77 -9.77 -1.78
N ASP A 19 6.38 -8.84 -0.90
CA ASP A 19 6.11 -7.43 -1.24
C ASP A 19 7.42 -6.66 -1.50
N THR A 20 8.00 -6.85 -2.69
CA THR A 20 9.20 -6.10 -3.12
C THR A 20 8.89 -4.66 -3.48
N ASN A 21 7.61 -4.35 -3.79
CA ASN A 21 7.17 -2.99 -4.08
C ASN A 21 7.30 -2.10 -2.85
N ALA A 22 6.86 -2.57 -1.67
CA ALA A 22 7.03 -1.83 -0.43
C ALA A 22 8.49 -1.52 -0.12
N SER A 23 9.38 -2.49 -0.35
CA SER A 23 10.83 -2.30 -0.17
C SER A 23 11.39 -1.22 -1.11
N TRP A 24 11.02 -1.27 -2.39
CA TRP A 24 11.46 -0.30 -3.39
C TRP A 24 10.91 1.11 -3.10
N ILE A 25 9.62 1.22 -2.76
CA ILE A 25 8.97 2.49 -2.43
C ILE A 25 9.63 3.11 -1.19
N GLY A 26 9.84 2.33 -0.12
CA GLY A 26 10.48 2.82 1.11
C GLY A 26 11.87 3.42 0.86
N GLN A 27 12.69 2.74 0.05
CA GLN A 27 14.01 3.26 -0.33
C GLN A 27 13.93 4.58 -1.10
N ASN A 28 13.00 4.70 -2.05
CA ASN A 28 12.82 5.92 -2.84
C ASN A 28 12.24 7.09 -2.02
N VAL A 29 11.33 6.79 -1.08
CA VAL A 29 10.80 7.78 -0.14
C VAL A 29 11.92 8.32 0.74
N ILE A 30 12.77 7.46 1.30
CA ILE A 30 13.95 7.86 2.09
C ILE A 30 14.91 8.71 1.26
N ALA A 31 15.22 8.27 0.03
CA ALA A 31 16.09 9.01 -0.88
C ALA A 31 15.55 10.41 -1.23
N SER A 32 14.22 10.59 -1.18
CA SER A 32 13.54 11.86 -1.41
C SER A 32 13.38 12.72 -0.14
N GLY A 33 13.93 12.31 0.99
CA GLY A 33 13.84 13.03 2.28
C GLY A 33 12.52 12.81 3.04
N GLY A 34 11.74 11.79 2.69
CA GLY A 34 10.55 11.36 3.42
C GLY A 34 10.82 10.12 4.29
N SER A 35 9.77 9.66 4.96
CA SER A 35 9.77 8.37 5.67
C SER A 35 8.44 7.67 5.51
N VAL A 36 8.46 6.34 5.36
CA VAL A 36 7.25 5.52 5.43
C VAL A 36 7.03 5.17 6.90
N GLU A 37 6.00 5.75 7.51
CA GLU A 37 5.72 5.65 8.96
C GLU A 37 4.55 4.70 9.27
N TRP A 38 3.79 4.33 8.24
CA TRP A 38 2.66 3.43 8.34
C TRP A 38 2.55 2.62 7.06
N HIS A 39 2.34 1.31 7.19
CA HIS A 39 2.18 0.40 6.05
C HIS A 39 1.09 -0.63 6.38
N MET A 40 0.17 -0.83 5.45
CA MET A 40 -0.85 -1.87 5.52
C MET A 40 -0.92 -2.64 4.20
N THR A 41 -1.00 -3.97 4.28
CA THR A 41 -1.30 -4.84 3.14
C THR A 41 -2.74 -5.32 3.26
N VAL A 42 -3.50 -5.25 2.17
CA VAL A 42 -4.91 -5.63 2.13
C VAL A 42 -5.26 -6.48 0.92
N ASN A 43 -6.45 -7.08 0.99
CA ASN A 43 -6.99 -7.90 -0.07
C ASN A 43 -7.47 -7.02 -1.24
N ASP A 44 -7.60 -7.64 -2.40
CA ASP A 44 -8.10 -7.10 -3.68
C ASP A 44 -9.64 -6.95 -3.71
N ASP A 45 -10.21 -6.44 -2.62
CA ASP A 45 -11.65 -6.17 -2.53
C ASP A 45 -11.93 -4.76 -2.00
N LYS A 46 -13.04 -4.18 -2.48
CA LYS A 46 -13.44 -2.80 -2.19
C LYS A 46 -13.53 -2.51 -0.69
N LYS A 47 -14.03 -3.46 0.10
CA LYS A 47 -14.23 -3.25 1.55
C LYS A 47 -12.87 -3.15 2.24
N SER A 48 -11.94 -4.03 1.87
CA SER A 48 -10.58 -4.03 2.40
C SER A 48 -9.83 -2.75 2.04
N ILE A 49 -9.94 -2.28 0.79
CA ILE A 49 -9.32 -1.03 0.32
C ILE A 49 -9.87 0.19 1.07
N VAL A 50 -11.19 0.32 1.17
CA VAL A 50 -11.84 1.44 1.88
C VAL A 50 -11.45 1.45 3.36
N ASN A 51 -11.49 0.29 4.02
CA ASN A 51 -11.10 0.20 5.43
C ASN A 51 -9.62 0.58 5.65
N ALA A 52 -8.73 0.25 4.71
CA ALA A 52 -7.33 0.64 4.79
C ALA A 52 -7.17 2.15 4.72
N LEU A 53 -7.87 2.80 3.78
CA LEU A 53 -7.89 4.25 3.62
C LEU A 53 -8.44 4.95 4.87
N ASP A 54 -9.52 4.42 5.45
CA ASP A 54 -10.12 4.94 6.68
C ASP A 54 -9.23 4.73 7.92
N SER A 55 -8.30 3.76 7.87
CA SER A 55 -7.37 3.44 8.96
C SER A 55 -6.08 4.27 8.94
N VAL A 56 -5.90 5.13 7.93
CA VAL A 56 -4.69 5.95 7.79
C VAL A 56 -4.56 6.89 8.99
N PRO A 57 -3.44 6.88 9.74
CA PRO A 57 -3.26 7.78 10.86
C PRO A 57 -3.29 9.25 10.42
N ILE A 58 -3.93 10.10 11.23
CA ILE A 58 -4.02 11.56 10.99
C ILE A 58 -2.62 12.21 10.86
N SER A 59 -1.58 11.58 11.39
CA SER A 59 -0.19 12.04 11.30
C SER A 59 0.49 11.80 9.95
N ILE A 60 -0.15 11.09 9.02
CA ILE A 60 0.38 10.81 7.68
C ILE A 60 0.04 11.97 6.74
N ASP A 61 1.05 12.50 6.05
CA ASP A 61 0.91 13.64 5.14
C ASP A 61 0.36 13.22 3.76
N ALA A 62 0.71 12.01 3.30
CA ALA A 62 0.27 11.46 2.02
C ALA A 62 0.28 9.93 2.03
N VAL A 63 -0.54 9.31 1.19
CA VAL A 63 -0.63 7.85 1.06
C VAL A 63 -0.25 7.44 -0.36
N LEU A 64 0.61 6.42 -0.46
CA LEU A 64 0.93 5.73 -1.70
C LEU A 64 0.20 4.39 -1.73
N CYS A 65 -0.46 4.09 -2.83
CA CYS A 65 -1.11 2.80 -3.06
C CYS A 65 -0.40 2.05 -4.20
N THR A 66 -0.33 0.72 -4.12
CA THR A 66 0.21 -0.15 -5.18
C THR A 66 -0.52 -1.48 -5.22
N GLY A 67 -0.62 -2.07 -6.42
CA GLY A 67 -1.43 -3.27 -6.70
C GLY A 67 -2.86 -2.92 -7.11
N GLY A 68 -3.56 -3.85 -7.77
CA GLY A 68 -4.96 -3.70 -8.18
C GLY A 68 -5.24 -2.65 -9.27
N LEU A 69 -4.30 -2.39 -10.19
CA LEU A 69 -4.40 -1.39 -11.28
C LEU A 69 -4.31 -2.00 -12.69
N GLY A 70 -4.31 -3.33 -12.80
CA GLY A 70 -4.31 -4.03 -14.09
C GLY A 70 -5.69 -4.09 -14.78
N PRO A 71 -5.84 -4.97 -15.79
CA PRO A 71 -7.07 -5.08 -16.58
C PRO A 71 -8.08 -6.13 -16.04
N THR A 72 -7.84 -6.77 -14.89
CA THR A 72 -8.71 -7.84 -14.39
C THR A 72 -9.85 -7.30 -13.51
N HIS A 73 -10.85 -8.12 -13.20
CA HIS A 73 -12.06 -7.66 -12.50
C HIS A 73 -11.81 -7.28 -11.03
N ASP A 74 -10.77 -7.86 -10.45
CA ASP A 74 -10.22 -7.64 -9.11
C ASP A 74 -9.23 -6.45 -9.05
N ASP A 75 -8.87 -5.84 -10.19
CA ASP A 75 -8.10 -4.60 -10.23
C ASP A 75 -9.01 -3.37 -9.98
N ILE A 76 -9.23 -3.03 -8.71
CA ILE A 76 -10.19 -2.01 -8.27
C ILE A 76 -9.63 -1.01 -7.24
N THR A 77 -8.32 -0.83 -7.22
CA THR A 77 -7.63 0.18 -6.40
C THR A 77 -8.03 1.60 -6.79
#